data_AF-A0A3R9WB68-F1
#
_entry.id   AF-A0A3R9WB68-F1
#
_cell.length_a   1.000
_cell.length_b   1.000
_cell.length_c   1.000
_cell.angle_alpha   90.00
_cell.angle_beta   90.00
_cell.angle_gamma   90.00
#
_symmetry.space_group_name_H-M   'P 1'
#
loop_
_entity.id
_entity.type
_entity.pdbx_description
1 polymer ?
#
loop_
_entity_poly.entity_id
_entity_poly.type
_entity_poly.pdbx_seq_one_letter_code
_entity_poly.pdbx_strand_id
1 'polypeptide(L)'
;MFEIRIICDPTDANRITTDRGRTFATSPARRLASRTPGKERLYFTAEHRPDDTRLWPSPEASYAKAPSVISEIGWTARHVRDALDSANPDQARVFWLRKAALLDRIALADERNGARGDALEAAIQAAHRFRVYDSRGDSRYHGHPHDPDSDTAFLNPRGYVRQEYALWIGKQ
;
A
#
# COMPACT_ATOMS: atom_id res chain seq x y z
N MET A 1 4.04 -1.73 20.48
CA MET A 1 3.91 -3.12 20.97
C MET A 1 2.46 -3.38 21.35
N PHE A 2 1.89 -4.50 20.91
CA PHE A 2 0.54 -4.94 21.25
C PHE A 2 0.48 -6.47 21.32
N GLU A 3 -0.58 -7.03 21.93
CA GLU A 3 -0.78 -8.48 22.01
C GLU A 3 -1.82 -8.93 21.00
N ILE A 4 -1.55 -10.04 20.30
CA ILE A 4 -2.52 -10.72 19.44
C ILE A 4 -2.91 -12.04 20.11
N ARG A 5 -4.21 -12.27 20.25
CA ARG A 5 -4.78 -13.53 20.76
C ARG A 5 -5.71 -14.13 19.73
N ILE A 6 -5.44 -15.37 19.34
CA ILE A 6 -6.23 -16.08 18.34
C ILE A 6 -6.67 -17.41 18.95
N ILE A 7 -7.96 -17.73 18.82
CA ILE A 7 -8.49 -19.07 19.09
C ILE A 7 -8.68 -19.74 17.74
N CYS A 8 -7.99 -20.85 17.50
CA CYS A 8 -8.04 -21.55 16.22
C CYS A 8 -8.09 -23.07 16.40
N ASP A 9 -8.32 -23.76 15.28
CA ASP A 9 -8.08 -25.19 15.22
C ASP A 9 -6.57 -25.48 15.36
N PRO A 10 -6.16 -26.54 16.08
CA PRO A 10 -4.75 -26.93 16.18
C PRO A 10 -4.09 -27.13 14.82
N THR A 11 -4.85 -27.60 13.82
CA THR A 11 -4.34 -27.83 12.45
C THR A 11 -3.97 -26.53 11.73
N ASP A 12 -4.63 -25.41 12.05
CA ASP A 12 -4.36 -24.09 11.48
C ASP A 12 -3.21 -23.34 12.18
N ALA A 13 -2.75 -23.83 13.34
CA ALA A 13 -1.88 -23.06 14.23
C ALA A 13 -0.54 -22.65 13.58
N ASN A 14 0.07 -23.55 12.80
CA ASN A 14 1.32 -23.28 12.08
C ASN A 14 1.14 -22.24 10.98
N ARG A 15 0.04 -22.35 10.21
CA ARG A 15 -0.28 -21.42 9.12
C ARG A 15 -0.51 -20.01 9.67
N ILE A 16 -1.35 -19.89 10.70
CA ILE A 16 -1.65 -18.62 11.36
C ILE A 16 -0.38 -17.97 11.93
N THR A 17 0.48 -18.76 12.57
CA THR A 17 1.76 -18.28 13.12
C THR A 17 2.65 -17.71 12.01
N THR A 18 2.76 -18.43 10.89
CA THR A 18 3.59 -18.03 9.74
C THR A 18 3.07 -16.73 9.13
N ASP A 19 1.77 -16.64 8.85
CA ASP A 19 1.18 -15.46 8.23
C ASP A 19 1.28 -14.22 9.13
N ARG A 20 1.08 -14.38 10.45
CA ARG A 20 1.25 -13.26 11.39
C ARG A 20 2.70 -12.77 11.46
N GLY A 21 3.68 -13.67 11.39
CA GLY A 21 5.10 -13.31 11.35
C GLY A 21 5.53 -12.58 10.07
N ARG A 22 4.74 -12.68 8.99
CA ARG A 22 4.95 -11.86 7.78
C ARG A 22 4.42 -10.44 7.96
N THR A 23 3.28 -10.27 8.63
CA THR A 23 2.65 -8.96 8.82
C THR A 23 3.29 -8.14 9.94
N PHE A 24 3.68 -8.78 11.04
CA PHE A 24 4.21 -8.12 12.23
C PHE A 24 5.54 -8.71 12.63
N ALA A 25 6.39 -7.92 13.28
CA ALA A 25 7.50 -8.48 14.03
C ALA A 25 6.92 -9.16 15.28
N THR A 26 6.79 -10.48 15.25
CA THR A 26 6.16 -11.26 16.33
C THR A 26 7.19 -12.04 17.13
N SER A 27 6.92 -12.20 18.43
CA SER A 27 7.55 -13.26 19.22
C SER A 27 7.10 -14.64 18.72
N PRO A 28 7.85 -15.71 19.04
CA PRO A 28 7.36 -17.08 18.87
C PRO A 28 5.98 -17.26 19.52
N ALA A 29 5.07 -17.94 18.82
CA ALA A 29 3.71 -18.16 19.29
C ALA A 29 3.70 -19.03 20.55
N ARG A 30 3.14 -18.51 21.65
CA ARG A 30 2.86 -19.32 22.84
C ARG A 30 1.51 -20.01 22.66
N ARG A 31 1.50 -21.35 22.75
CA ARG A 31 0.30 -22.17 22.59
C ARG A 31 -0.23 -22.58 23.95
N LEU A 32 -1.54 -22.40 24.14
CA LEU A 32 -2.25 -22.80 25.34
C LEU A 32 -3.55 -23.49 24.94
N ALA A 33 -3.99 -24.47 25.73
CA ALA A 33 -5.31 -25.06 25.55
C ALA A 33 -6.39 -23.96 25.64
N SER A 34 -7.34 -23.97 24.70
CA SER A 34 -8.51 -23.11 24.82
C SER A 34 -9.48 -23.68 25.86
N ARG A 35 -10.31 -22.81 26.43
CA ARG A 35 -11.48 -23.25 27.20
C ARG A 35 -12.56 -23.86 26.29
N THR A 36 -12.49 -23.60 24.99
CA THR A 36 -13.33 -24.24 23.98
C THR A 36 -12.73 -25.60 23.61
N PRO A 37 -13.48 -26.71 23.74
CA PRO A 37 -13.01 -28.03 23.39
C PRO A 37 -12.52 -28.10 21.93
N GLY A 38 -11.38 -28.77 21.72
CA GLY A 38 -10.79 -28.96 20.39
C GLY A 38 -10.18 -27.71 19.76
N LYS A 39 -10.01 -26.61 20.51
CA LYS A 39 -9.37 -25.39 20.02
C LYS A 39 -8.12 -25.05 20.83
N GLU A 40 -7.19 -24.36 20.19
CA GLU A 40 -5.98 -23.82 20.81
C GLU A 40 -6.01 -22.30 20.83
N ARG A 41 -5.35 -21.72 21.83
CA ARG A 41 -5.09 -20.29 21.95
C ARG A 41 -3.64 -20.01 21.62
N LEU A 42 -3.44 -19.16 20.62
CA LEU A 42 -2.13 -18.62 20.25
C LEU A 42 -2.00 -17.20 20.82
N TYR A 43 -0.88 -16.95 21.47
CA TYR A 43 -0.50 -15.64 21.98
C TYR A 43 0.77 -15.17 21.29
N PHE A 44 0.72 -13.93 20.80
CA PHE A 44 1.85 -13.23 20.20
C PHE A 44 2.03 -11.90 20.90
N THR A 45 3.27 -11.57 21.25
CA THR A 45 3.67 -10.17 21.36
C THR A 45 4.03 -9.70 19.96
N ALA A 46 3.39 -8.62 19.51
CA ALA A 46 3.57 -8.08 18.17
C ALA A 46 4.05 -6.63 18.25
N GLU A 47 4.99 -6.31 17.38
CA GLU A 47 5.37 -4.95 17.06
C GLU A 47 5.01 -4.66 15.62
N HIS A 48 4.70 -3.39 15.35
CA HIS A 48 4.67 -2.92 13.99
C HIS A 48 6.05 -3.16 13.41
N ARG A 49 6.13 -3.97 12.35
CA ARG A 49 7.34 -4.03 11.56
C ARG A 49 7.54 -2.61 11.01
N PRO A 50 8.71 -1.99 11.18
CA PRO A 50 8.97 -0.72 10.53
C PRO A 50 8.70 -0.93 9.05
N ASP A 51 7.90 -0.03 8.48
CA ASP A 51 7.63 0.02 7.05
C ASP A 51 9.01 -0.03 6.39
N ASP A 52 9.31 -1.07 5.61
CA ASP A 52 10.67 -1.28 5.08
C ASP A 52 10.87 -0.30 3.93
N THR A 53 11.00 0.97 4.30
CA THR A 53 11.17 2.14 3.44
C THR A 53 12.42 2.04 2.58
N ARG A 54 13.33 1.10 2.88
CA ARG A 54 14.50 0.78 2.05
C ARG A 54 14.15 0.02 0.79
N LEU A 55 13.00 -0.67 0.75
CA LEU A 55 12.53 -1.38 -0.45
C LEU A 55 11.93 -0.43 -1.50
N TRP A 56 11.50 0.76 -1.08
CA TRP A 56 10.78 1.70 -1.91
C TRP A 56 11.64 2.95 -2.19
N PRO A 57 11.48 3.59 -3.36
CA PRO A 57 12.11 4.88 -3.59
C PRO A 57 11.59 5.90 -2.58
N SER A 58 12.49 6.75 -2.09
CA SER A 58 12.13 7.85 -1.18
C SER A 58 11.11 8.78 -1.86
N PRO A 59 10.16 9.37 -1.11
CA PRO A 59 9.23 10.35 -1.67
C PRO A 59 9.90 11.49 -2.42
N GLU A 60 11.03 11.97 -1.91
CA GLU A 60 11.82 13.05 -2.48
C GLU A 60 12.32 12.69 -3.88
N ALA A 61 12.88 11.49 -4.05
CA ALA A 61 13.32 10.99 -5.35
C ALA A 61 12.14 10.75 -6.31
N SER A 62 11.06 10.13 -5.84
CA SER A 62 9.92 9.79 -6.68
C SER A 62 9.18 11.00 -7.23
N TYR A 63 9.10 12.08 -6.45
CA TYR A 63 8.34 13.27 -6.81
C TYR A 63 9.20 14.47 -7.21
N ALA A 64 10.51 14.28 -7.40
CA ALA A 64 11.43 15.36 -7.78
C ALA A 64 11.00 16.09 -9.07
N LYS A 65 10.42 15.37 -10.04
CA LYS A 65 9.93 15.90 -11.31
C LYS A 65 8.42 16.17 -11.33
N ALA A 66 7.73 16.00 -10.20
CA ALA A 66 6.28 16.10 -10.16
C ALA A 66 5.83 17.57 -10.31
N PRO A 67 4.77 17.84 -11.10
CA PRO A 67 4.19 19.18 -11.18
C PRO A 67 3.67 19.67 -9.81
N SER A 68 3.38 20.96 -9.69
CA SER A 68 2.84 21.52 -8.43
C SER A 68 1.54 20.81 -8.00
N VAL A 69 1.31 20.72 -6.69
CA VAL A 69 0.09 20.11 -6.13
C VAL A 69 -1.17 20.78 -6.70
N ILE A 70 -1.18 22.11 -6.81
CA ILE A 70 -2.31 22.88 -7.35
C ILE A 70 -2.56 22.52 -8.82
N SER A 71 -1.51 22.42 -9.63
CA SER A 71 -1.63 22.03 -11.03
C SER A 71 -2.17 20.61 -11.20
N GLU A 72 -1.73 19.66 -10.35
CA GLU A 72 -2.23 18.28 -10.35
C GLU A 72 -3.68 18.18 -9.89
N ILE A 73 -4.10 18.98 -8.90
CA ILE A 73 -5.53 19.06 -8.50
C ILE A 73 -6.37 19.49 -9.72
N GLY A 74 -5.96 20.56 -10.41
CA GLY A 74 -6.65 21.02 -11.62
C GLY A 74 -6.65 19.98 -12.74
N TRP A 75 -5.53 19.27 -12.94
CA TRP A 75 -5.42 18.22 -13.96
C TRP A 75 -6.35 17.05 -13.64
N THR A 76 -6.28 16.49 -12.42
CA THR A 76 -7.11 15.37 -11.99
C THR A 76 -8.60 15.69 -12.03
N ALA A 77 -9.01 16.91 -11.66
CA ALA A 77 -10.40 17.33 -11.74
C ALA A 77 -10.93 17.35 -13.18
N ARG A 78 -10.11 17.78 -14.15
CA ARG A 78 -10.51 17.83 -15.56
C ARG A 78 -10.60 16.45 -16.24
N HIS A 79 -9.73 15.52 -15.86
CA HIS A 79 -9.59 14.23 -16.56
C HIS A 79 -10.35 13.08 -15.89
N VAL A 80 -11.08 13.34 -14.80
CA VAL A 80 -11.80 12.27 -14.06
C VAL A 80 -12.89 11.61 -14.89
N ARG A 81 -13.64 12.37 -15.69
CA ARG A 81 -14.68 11.82 -16.56
C ARG A 81 -14.06 10.91 -17.61
N ASP A 82 -13.05 11.40 -18.30
CA ASP A 82 -12.34 10.65 -19.34
C ASP A 82 -11.75 9.36 -18.79
N ALA A 83 -11.19 9.37 -17.58
CA ALA A 83 -10.63 8.17 -16.96
C ALA A 83 -11.67 7.13 -16.53
N LEU A 84 -12.89 7.56 -16.21
CA LEU A 84 -14.00 6.66 -15.86
C LEU A 84 -14.66 6.06 -17.10
N ASP A 85 -14.75 6.83 -18.19
CA ASP A 85 -15.40 6.45 -19.45
C ASP A 85 -14.41 5.88 -20.48
N SER A 86 -13.12 5.82 -20.12
CA SER A 86 -12.03 5.61 -21.07
C SER A 86 -12.09 4.23 -21.74
N ALA A 87 -12.15 4.24 -23.07
CA ALA A 87 -11.84 3.11 -23.94
C ALA A 87 -10.33 2.83 -24.07
N ASN A 88 -9.46 3.70 -23.53
CA ASN A 88 -8.00 3.58 -23.60
C ASN A 88 -7.37 3.28 -22.21
N PRO A 89 -7.10 2.00 -21.90
CA PRO A 89 -6.58 1.57 -20.60
C PRO A 89 -5.32 2.33 -20.13
N ASP A 90 -4.44 2.73 -21.05
CA ASP A 90 -3.19 3.42 -20.68
C ASP A 90 -3.45 4.85 -20.19
N GLN A 91 -4.41 5.56 -20.77
CA GLN A 91 -4.80 6.90 -20.28
C GLN A 91 -5.48 6.83 -18.92
N ALA A 92 -6.37 5.84 -18.73
CA ALA A 92 -6.99 5.59 -17.44
C ALA A 92 -5.96 5.19 -16.37
N ARG A 93 -4.97 4.37 -16.72
CA ARG A 93 -3.85 4.02 -15.83
C ARG A 93 -3.08 5.26 -15.38
N VAL A 94 -2.67 6.11 -16.32
CA VAL A 94 -1.95 7.37 -16.01
C VAL A 94 -2.77 8.27 -15.09
N PHE A 95 -4.09 8.35 -15.32
CA PHE A 95 -4.97 9.10 -14.42
C PHE A 95 -4.94 8.54 -13.00
N TRP A 96 -5.13 7.24 -12.81
CA TRP A 96 -5.14 6.62 -11.49
C TRP A 96 -3.78 6.76 -10.78
N LEU A 97 -2.68 6.60 -11.52
CA LEU A 97 -1.33 6.80 -11.02
C LEU A 97 -1.12 8.24 -10.53
N ARG A 98 -1.45 9.25 -11.35
CA ARG A 98 -1.31 10.66 -10.99
C ARG A 98 -2.19 11.04 -9.80
N LYS A 99 -3.43 10.53 -9.76
CA LYS A 99 -4.34 10.76 -8.64
C LYS A 99 -3.79 10.17 -7.33
N ALA A 100 -3.28 8.94 -7.35
CA ALA A 100 -2.68 8.32 -6.17
C ALA A 100 -1.41 9.07 -5.71
N ALA A 101 -0.54 9.46 -6.65
CA ALA A 101 0.66 10.25 -6.36
C ALA A 101 0.35 11.64 -5.80
N LEU A 102 -0.70 12.30 -6.29
CA LEU A 102 -1.16 13.57 -5.75
C LEU A 102 -1.57 13.44 -4.28
N LEU A 103 -2.40 12.45 -3.96
CA LEU A 103 -2.87 12.23 -2.60
C LEU A 103 -1.73 11.81 -1.66
N ASP A 104 -0.77 11.01 -2.14
CA ASP A 104 0.44 10.69 -1.36
C ASP A 104 1.26 11.95 -1.02
N ARG A 105 1.41 12.87 -1.98
CA ARG A 105 2.13 14.13 -1.76
C ARG A 105 1.43 15.07 -0.78
N ILE A 106 0.09 15.07 -0.76
CA ILE A 106 -0.70 15.81 0.24
C ILE A 106 -0.50 15.17 1.62
N ALA A 107 -0.61 13.84 1.73
CA ALA A 107 -0.35 13.13 2.98
C ALA A 107 1.05 13.39 3.54
N LEU A 108 2.08 13.38 2.69
CA LEU A 108 3.45 13.71 3.09
C LEU A 108 3.61 15.15 3.57
N ALA A 109 2.85 16.09 3.01
CA ALA A 109 2.86 17.48 3.48
C ALA A 109 2.21 17.60 4.87
N ASP A 110 1.08 16.93 5.08
CA ASP A 110 0.39 16.88 6.37
C ASP A 110 1.26 16.22 7.45
N GLU A 111 1.91 15.09 7.13
CA GLU A 111 2.85 14.39 8.01
C GLU A 111 4.00 15.31 8.44
N ARG A 112 4.59 16.08 7.50
CA ARG A 112 5.65 17.08 7.81
C ARG A 112 5.16 18.20 8.72
N ASN A 113 3.88 18.57 8.62
CA ASN A 113 3.25 19.58 9.46
C ASN A 113 2.72 18.99 10.80
N GLY A 114 2.93 17.70 11.06
CA GLY A 114 2.45 17.03 12.26
C GLY A 114 0.94 16.79 12.30
N ALA A 115 0.23 17.02 11.20
CA ALA A 115 -1.19 16.71 11.08
C ALA A 115 -1.39 15.19 10.91
N ARG A 116 -2.48 14.64 11.48
CA ARG A 116 -2.82 13.21 11.39
C ARG A 116 -4.23 13.04 10.84
N GLY A 117 -4.43 11.98 10.04
CA GLY A 117 -5.74 11.38 9.80
C GLY A 117 -6.09 11.26 8.32
N ASP A 118 -6.76 12.27 7.79
CA ASP A 118 -7.60 12.10 6.60
C ASP A 118 -6.81 12.00 5.29
N ALA A 119 -5.76 12.83 5.12
CA ALA A 119 -4.94 12.80 3.91
C ALA A 119 -4.16 11.48 3.79
N LEU A 120 -3.66 10.97 4.92
CA LEU A 120 -2.97 9.68 4.98
C LEU A 120 -3.90 8.54 4.57
N GLU A 121 -5.10 8.49 5.14
CA GLU A 121 -6.08 7.47 4.79
C GLU A 121 -6.49 7.56 3.32
N ALA A 122 -6.76 8.77 2.81
CA ALA A 122 -7.07 9.00 1.41
C ALA A 122 -5.93 8.55 0.48
N ALA A 123 -4.68 8.81 0.84
CA ALA A 123 -3.51 8.37 0.09
C ALA A 123 -3.39 6.84 0.06
N ILE A 124 -3.58 6.17 1.20
CA ILE A 124 -3.56 4.70 1.28
C ILE A 124 -4.66 4.09 0.41
N GLN A 125 -5.89 4.61 0.50
CA GLN A 125 -7.02 4.11 -0.30
C GLN A 125 -6.82 4.33 -1.79
N ALA A 126 -6.32 5.51 -2.19
CA ALA A 126 -6.02 5.79 -3.59
C ALA A 126 -4.89 4.90 -4.14
N ALA A 127 -3.86 4.66 -3.32
CA ALA A 127 -2.76 3.77 -3.68
C ALA A 127 -3.21 2.32 -3.83
N HIS A 128 -4.05 1.82 -2.91
CA HIS A 128 -4.67 0.49 -3.06
C HIS A 128 -5.52 0.40 -4.32
N ARG A 129 -6.33 1.43 -4.62
CA ARG A 129 -7.16 1.45 -5.81
C ARG A 129 -6.31 1.43 -7.09
N PHE A 130 -5.23 2.20 -7.14
CA PHE A 130 -4.29 2.15 -8.27
C PHE A 130 -3.66 0.77 -8.40
N ARG A 131 -3.12 0.19 -7.32
CA ARG A 131 -2.53 -1.16 -7.34
C ARG A 131 -3.50 -2.22 -7.87
N VAL A 132 -4.75 -2.19 -7.40
CA VAL A 132 -5.80 -3.12 -7.84
C VAL A 132 -6.24 -2.88 -9.29
N TYR A 133 -6.21 -1.62 -9.74
CA TYR A 133 -6.42 -1.31 -11.16
C TYR A 133 -5.29 -1.89 -12.01
N ASP A 134 -4.05 -1.73 -11.54
CA ASP A 134 -2.83 -2.18 -12.23
C ASP A 134 -2.71 -3.71 -12.29
N SER A 135 -3.17 -4.43 -11.26
CA SER A 135 -3.18 -5.90 -11.28
C SER A 135 -4.25 -6.50 -12.19
N ARG A 136 -5.29 -5.74 -12.54
CA ARG A 136 -6.37 -6.20 -13.44
C ARG A 136 -6.14 -5.84 -14.90
N GLY A 137 -5.23 -4.91 -15.17
CA GLY A 137 -4.97 -4.41 -16.52
C GLY A 137 -4.08 -5.35 -17.32
N ASP A 138 -4.35 -5.44 -18.63
CA ASP A 138 -3.36 -5.87 -19.64
C ASP A 138 -2.36 -4.72 -19.96
N SER A 139 -2.50 -3.60 -19.26
CA SER A 139 -1.62 -2.44 -19.40
C SER A 139 -0.24 -2.80 -18.89
N ARG A 140 0.78 -2.41 -19.65
CA ARG A 140 2.18 -2.72 -19.34
C ARG A 140 2.54 -2.08 -18.01
N TYR A 141 2.53 -2.88 -16.95
CA TYR A 141 3.27 -2.62 -15.73
C TYR A 141 4.69 -2.14 -16.10
N HIS A 142 5.16 -1.08 -15.45
CA HIS A 142 6.41 -0.43 -15.82
C HIS A 142 7.53 -0.65 -14.81
N GLY A 143 7.24 -1.31 -13.69
CA GLY A 143 8.11 -1.45 -12.53
C GLY A 143 9.10 -2.60 -12.57
N HIS A 144 10.31 -2.35 -12.12
CA HIS A 144 10.97 -3.31 -11.23
C HIS A 144 11.40 -2.49 -10.02
N PRO A 145 11.45 -3.05 -8.80
CA PRO A 145 11.40 -4.49 -8.51
C PRO A 145 10.05 -5.09 -8.09
N HIS A 146 9.02 -4.31 -7.76
CA HIS A 146 7.80 -4.85 -7.12
C HIS A 146 6.55 -4.77 -8.00
N ASP A 147 5.99 -5.94 -8.36
CA ASP A 147 4.74 -6.07 -9.10
C ASP A 147 3.50 -5.75 -8.21
N PRO A 148 2.35 -5.39 -8.80
CA PRO A 148 1.17 -4.99 -8.03
C PRO A 148 0.58 -6.09 -7.15
N ASP A 149 0.84 -7.37 -7.47
CA ASP A 149 0.35 -8.54 -6.74
C ASP A 149 1.34 -9.02 -5.67
N SER A 150 2.56 -8.47 -5.62
CA SER A 150 3.55 -8.77 -4.59
C SER A 150 3.05 -8.45 -3.18
N ASP A 151 3.44 -9.28 -2.21
CA ASP A 151 3.20 -9.05 -0.79
C ASP A 151 3.73 -7.68 -0.34
N THR A 152 4.87 -7.26 -0.91
CA THR A 152 5.46 -5.95 -0.68
C THR A 152 4.52 -4.82 -1.10
N ALA A 153 3.98 -4.85 -2.33
CA ALA A 153 3.06 -3.82 -2.82
C ALA A 153 1.72 -3.85 -2.09
N PHE A 154 1.27 -5.02 -1.62
CA PHE A 154 0.09 -5.15 -0.77
C PHE A 154 0.28 -4.47 0.59
N LEU A 155 1.42 -4.72 1.24
CA LEU A 155 1.73 -4.16 2.57
C LEU A 155 2.06 -2.67 2.51
N ASN A 156 2.65 -2.19 1.42
CA ASN A 156 2.97 -0.78 1.22
C ASN A 156 2.51 -0.25 -0.15
N PRO A 157 1.21 0.03 -0.31
CA PRO A 157 0.66 0.51 -1.58
C PRO A 157 1.18 1.91 -1.95
N ARG A 158 1.51 2.77 -0.97
CA ARG A 158 2.08 4.10 -1.22
C ARG A 158 3.49 3.98 -1.83
N GLY A 159 4.29 3.03 -1.35
CA GLY A 159 5.58 2.67 -1.92
C GLY A 159 5.46 2.21 -3.38
N TYR A 160 4.47 1.38 -3.68
CA TYR A 160 4.16 0.96 -5.06
C TYR A 160 3.85 2.15 -5.98
N VAL A 161 3.01 3.09 -5.54
CA VAL A 161 2.71 4.32 -6.28
C VAL A 161 3.98 5.13 -6.55
N ARG A 162 4.86 5.27 -5.56
CA ARG A 162 6.13 6.02 -5.69
C ARG A 162 7.08 5.39 -6.72
N GLN A 163 7.14 4.06 -6.76
CA GLN A 163 7.89 3.31 -7.78
C GLN A 163 7.34 3.60 -9.18
N GLU A 164 6.05 3.33 -9.39
CA GLU A 164 5.43 3.47 -10.71
C GLU A 164 5.43 4.92 -11.20
N TYR A 165 5.25 5.89 -10.30
CA TYR A 165 5.28 7.30 -10.64
C TYR A 165 6.68 7.73 -11.08
N ALA A 166 7.73 7.34 -10.36
CA ALA A 166 9.12 7.67 -10.69
C ALA A 166 9.51 7.14 -12.07
N LEU A 167 9.07 5.92 -12.41
CA LEU A 167 9.34 5.29 -13.69
C LEU A 167 8.56 5.93 -14.84
N TRP A 168 7.29 6.28 -14.60
CA TRP A 168 6.46 6.97 -15.58
C TRP A 168 6.99 8.38 -15.89
N ILE A 169 7.24 9.19 -14.85
CA ILE A 169 7.71 10.58 -15.03
C ILE A 169 9.14 10.64 -15.59
N GLY A 170 9.93 9.58 -15.42
CA GLY A 170 11.26 9.45 -16.03
C GLY A 170 11.24 9.16 -17.54
N LYS A 171 10.11 8.70 -18.09
CA LYS A 171 9.92 8.40 -19.52
C LYS A 171 9.20 9.51 -20.30
N GLN A 172 8.76 10.57 -19.61
CA GLN A 172 8.20 11.80 -20.20
C GLN A 172 9.33 12.70 -20.68
#